data_AF-H8ZQC4-F1
#
_entry.id   AF-H8ZQC4-F1
#
_cell.length_a   1.000
_cell.length_b   1.000
_cell.length_c   1.000
_cell.angle_alpha   90.00
_cell.angle_beta   90.00
_cell.angle_gamma   90.00
#
_symmetry.space_group_name_H-M   'P 1'
#
loop_
_entity.id
_entity.type
_entity.pdbx_description
1 polymer ?
#
loop_
_entity_poly.entity_id
_entity_poly.type
_entity_poly.pdbx_seq_one_letter_code
_entity_poly.pdbx_strand_id
1 'polypeptide(L)'
;TMLYICERHFQRIEGQSLFTGLRATTHFGRLQFEELLMSLASIHKEASQFGVFSCGPPRMTLNVEKACNALNRIEGASFHHHFENF
;
A
#
# COMPACT_ATOMS: atom_id res chain seq x y z
N THR A 1 3.82 -21.96 -3.34
CA THR A 1 4.58 -21.92 -4.61
C THR A 1 5.82 -21.05 -4.45
N MET A 2 6.79 -21.15 -5.37
CA MET A 2 8.17 -20.64 -5.23
C MET A 2 8.31 -19.20 -4.71
N LEU A 3 7.48 -18.26 -5.19
CA LEU A 3 7.53 -16.87 -4.73
C LEU A 3 7.42 -16.74 -3.21
N TYR A 4 6.46 -17.44 -2.58
CA TYR A 4 6.29 -17.44 -1.13
C TYR A 4 7.51 -18.01 -0.41
N ILE A 5 8.05 -19.12 -0.93
CA ILE A 5 9.19 -19.80 -0.32
C ILE A 5 10.43 -18.90 -0.40
N CYS A 6 10.72 -18.33 -1.57
CA CYS A 6 11.84 -17.43 -1.77
C CYS A 6 11.71 -16.14 -0.95
N GLU A 7 10.50 -15.63 -0.74
CA GLU A 7 10.29 -14.40 0.02
C GLU A 7 10.37 -14.60 1.54
N ARG A 8 9.95 -15.77 2.06
CA ARG A 8 9.83 -16.03 3.51
C ARG A 8 10.91 -16.94 4.09
N HIS A 9 11.54 -17.78 3.26
CA HIS A 9 12.38 -18.88 3.74
C HIS A 9 13.77 -18.91 3.11
N PHE A 10 14.07 -18.04 2.14
CA PHE A 10 15.40 -17.91 1.57
C PHE A 10 16.00 -16.53 1.85
N GLN A 11 17.34 -16.50 1.93
CA GLN A 11 18.07 -15.24 2.07
C GLN A 11 17.91 -14.37 0.84
N ARG A 12 17.82 -13.07 1.06
CA ARG A 12 17.95 -12.07 0.01
C ARG A 12 19.42 -11.83 -0.30
N ILE A 13 19.77 -11.76 -1.58
CA ILE A 13 21.13 -11.40 -2.03
C ILE A 13 21.12 -9.92 -2.39
N GLU A 14 21.99 -9.11 -1.78
CA GLU A 14 22.00 -7.64 -1.95
C GLU A 14 20.63 -6.98 -1.72
N GLY A 15 19.84 -7.55 -0.80
CA GLY A 15 18.48 -7.11 -0.49
C GLY A 15 17.43 -7.49 -1.54
N GLN A 16 17.78 -8.24 -2.58
CA GLN A 16 16.90 -8.69 -3.65
C GLN A 16 16.37 -10.11 -3.41
N SER A 17 15.10 -10.33 -3.74
CA SER A 17 14.47 -11.65 -3.72
C SER A 17 15.08 -12.55 -4.79
N LEU A 18 15.46 -13.78 -4.44
CA LEU A 18 16.07 -14.75 -5.38
C LEU A 18 15.16 -15.11 -6.56
N PHE A 19 13.84 -14.99 -6.38
CA PHE A 19 12.87 -15.40 -7.40
C PHE A 19 12.52 -14.27 -8.36
N THR A 20 12.41 -13.03 -7.88
CA THR A 20 11.98 -11.88 -8.70
C THR A 20 13.10 -10.90 -9.03
N GLY A 21 14.23 -10.95 -8.32
CA GLY A 21 15.30 -9.96 -8.41
C GLY A 21 14.93 -8.59 -7.81
N LEU A 22 13.76 -8.46 -7.18
CA LEU A 22 13.29 -7.18 -6.65
C LEU A 22 13.76 -6.96 -5.20
N ARG A 23 14.10 -5.70 -4.88
CA ARG A 23 14.29 -5.27 -3.47
C ARG A 23 12.95 -5.08 -2.74
N ALA A 24 11.88 -4.84 -3.48
CA ALA A 24 10.53 -4.68 -2.94
C ALA A 24 10.09 -5.95 -2.19
N THR A 25 9.39 -5.78 -1.07
CA THR A 25 8.91 -6.90 -0.25
C THR A 25 7.55 -7.36 -0.73
N THR A 26 7.43 -8.66 -1.01
CA THR A 26 6.14 -9.26 -1.40
C THR A 26 5.37 -9.69 -0.14
N HIS A 27 4.21 -9.10 0.07
CA HIS A 27 3.29 -9.49 1.13
C HIS A 27 2.23 -10.45 0.59
N PHE A 28 1.79 -11.39 1.43
CA PHE A 28 0.77 -12.38 1.08
C PHE A 28 -0.45 -12.15 1.95
N GLY A 29 -1.59 -11.88 1.32
CA GLY A 29 -2.83 -11.51 1.99
C GLY A 29 -3.47 -10.28 1.33
N ARG A 30 -4.54 -9.78 1.94
CA ARG A 30 -5.16 -8.51 1.53
C ARG A 30 -4.47 -7.37 2.24
N LEU A 31 -4.27 -6.26 1.52
CA LEU A 31 -3.68 -5.05 2.07
C LEU A 31 -4.67 -4.34 3.01
N GLN A 32 -4.19 -3.91 4.17
CA GLN A 32 -4.94 -3.07 5.11
C GLN A 32 -4.70 -1.60 4.73
N PHE A 33 -5.53 -1.05 3.83
CA PHE A 33 -5.30 0.28 3.27
C PHE A 33 -5.29 1.40 4.34
N GLU A 34 -6.13 1.32 5.36
CA GLU A 34 -6.20 2.33 6.43
C GLU A 34 -4.89 2.39 7.22
N GLU A 35 -4.36 1.24 7.68
CA GLU A 35 -3.08 1.17 8.38
C GLU A 35 -1.92 1.64 7.51
N LEU A 36 -1.93 1.27 6.22
CA LEU A 36 -0.90 1.72 5.28
C LEU A 36 -0.91 3.24 5.13
N LEU A 37 -2.07 3.83 4.86
CA LEU A 37 -2.21 5.26 4.66
C LEU A 37 -1.90 6.04 5.95
N MET A 38 -2.34 5.54 7.11
CA MET A 38 -1.99 6.12 8.42
C MET A 38 -0.48 6.09 8.66
N SER A 39 0.21 4.99 8.29
CA SER A 39 1.65 4.91 8.40
C SER A 39 2.36 5.96 7.55
N LEU A 40 1.87 6.22 6.33
CA LEU A 40 2.42 7.26 5.44
C LEU A 40 2.30 8.66 6.06
N ALA A 41 1.13 9.01 6.61
CA ALA A 41 0.95 10.29 7.30
C ALA A 41 1.86 10.42 8.54
N SER A 42 2.11 9.32 9.27
CA SER A 42 3.01 9.34 10.43
C SER A 42 4.48 9.52 10.08
N ILE A 43 4.89 9.00 8.92
CA ILE A 43 6.26 9.10 8.39
C ILE A 43 6.49 10.50 7.78
N HIS A 44 5.48 11.04 7.09
CA HIS A 44 5.54 12.32 6.36
C HIS A 44 4.67 13.39 7.04
N LYS A 45 5.09 13.82 8.23
CA LYS A 45 4.30 14.75 9.08
C LYS A 45 4.15 16.15 8.49
N GLU A 46 5.03 16.52 7.58
CA GLU A 46 5.04 17.79 6.86
C GLU A 46 4.02 17.85 5.71
N ALA A 47 3.55 16.69 5.24
CA ALA A 47 2.57 16.61 4.17
C ALA A 47 1.16 16.84 4.73
N SER A 48 0.52 17.92 4.31
CA SER A 48 -0.87 18.22 4.67
C SER A 48 -1.89 17.48 3.80
N GLN A 49 -1.48 16.97 2.64
CA GLN A 49 -2.36 16.33 1.66
C GLN A 49 -1.67 15.15 0.95
N PHE A 50 -2.41 14.08 0.70
CA PHE A 50 -1.99 12.88 -0.03
C PHE A 50 -2.96 12.58 -1.16
N GLY A 51 -2.44 12.44 -2.39
CA GLY A 51 -3.21 11.93 -3.53
C GLY A 51 -3.13 10.40 -3.58
N VAL A 52 -4.27 9.72 -3.68
CA VAL A 52 -4.38 8.26 -3.74
C VAL A 52 -5.09 7.86 -5.03
N PHE A 53 -4.37 7.23 -5.95
CA PHE A 53 -4.90 6.83 -7.26
C PHE A 53 -5.10 5.31 -7.29
N SER A 54 -6.25 4.84 -7.77
CA SER A 54 -6.52 3.40 -7.87
C SER A 54 -7.11 3.03 -9.23
N CYS A 55 -6.53 2.00 -9.85
CA CYS A 55 -7.04 1.36 -11.06
C CYS A 55 -7.11 -0.16 -10.82
N GLY A 56 -8.31 -0.75 -10.89
CA GLY A 56 -8.51 -2.17 -10.63
C GLY A 56 -9.96 -2.54 -10.33
N PRO A 57 -10.21 -3.77 -9.81
CA PRO A 57 -11.56 -4.26 -9.58
C PRO A 57 -12.37 -3.35 -8.63
N PRO A 58 -13.69 -3.15 -8.85
CA PRO A 58 -14.50 -2.22 -8.07
C PRO A 58 -14.45 -2.47 -6.55
N ARG A 59 -14.39 -3.74 -6.12
CA ARG A 59 -14.28 -4.08 -4.70
C ARG A 59 -12.98 -3.61 -4.07
N MET A 60 -11.88 -3.62 -4.84
CA MET A 60 -10.57 -3.17 -4.37
C MET A 60 -10.55 -1.64 -4.29
N THR A 61 -10.97 -0.95 -5.36
CA THR A 61 -10.96 0.53 -5.40
C THR A 61 -11.90 1.13 -4.35
N LEU A 62 -13.06 0.52 -4.10
CA LEU A 62 -13.96 0.92 -3.01
C LEU A 62 -13.32 0.76 -1.61
N ASN A 63 -12.46 -0.25 -1.41
CA ASN A 63 -11.75 -0.39 -0.14
C ASN A 63 -10.68 0.70 0.06
N VAL A 64 -10.05 1.17 -1.02
CA VAL A 64 -9.13 2.32 -1.00
C VAL A 64 -9.90 3.59 -0.64
N GLU A 65 -11.05 3.83 -1.29
CA GLU A 65 -11.92 4.97 -1.02
C GLU A 65 -12.37 5.00 0.45
N LYS A 66 -12.83 3.85 0.97
CA LYS A 66 -13.24 3.72 2.37
C LYS A 66 -12.13 4.05 3.35
N ALA A 67 -10.90 3.62 3.07
CA ALA A 67 -9.75 3.93 3.91
C ALA A 67 -9.44 5.44 3.91
N CYS A 68 -9.46 6.09 2.75
CA CYS A 68 -9.28 7.55 2.67
C CYS A 68 -10.38 8.29 3.44
N ASN A 69 -11.64 7.88 3.27
CA ASN A 69 -12.78 8.48 3.96
C ASN A 69 -12.76 8.24 5.48
N ALA A 70 -12.23 7.12 5.95
CA ALA A 70 -12.05 6.85 7.37
C ALA A 70 -11.00 7.80 7.98
N LEU A 71 -9.85 7.93 7.33
CA LEU A 71 -8.75 8.78 7.82
C LEU A 71 -9.09 10.27 7.75
N ASN A 72 -9.84 10.71 6.75
CA ASN A 72 -10.29 12.11 6.64
C ASN A 72 -11.27 12.56 7.74
N ARG A 73 -11.77 11.62 8.56
CA ARG A 73 -12.59 11.95 9.75
C ARG A 73 -11.73 12.26 10.98
N ILE A 74 -10.43 11.97 10.90
CA ILE A 74 -9.45 12.22 11.95
C ILE A 74 -8.72 13.52 11.60
N GLU A 75 -8.39 14.33 12.60
CA GLU A 75 -7.60 15.53 12.40
C GLU A 75 -6.17 15.16 11.93
N GLY A 76 -5.70 15.79 10.86
CA GLY A 76 -4.39 15.49 10.27
C GLY A 76 -4.34 15.79 8.78
N ALA A 77 -3.50 15.04 8.07
CA ALA A 77 -3.38 15.14 6.62
C ALA A 77 -4.63 14.63 5.89
N SER A 78 -5.03 15.29 4.81
CA SER A 78 -6.16 14.87 3.99
C SER A 78 -5.74 13.87 2.91
N PHE A 79 -6.57 12.87 2.66
CA PHE A 79 -6.39 11.85 1.63
C PHE A 79 -7.42 12.02 0.51
N HIS A 80 -6.97 12.33 -0.70
CA HIS A 80 -7.82 12.55 -1.87
C HIS A 80 -7.78 11.32 -2.78
N HIS A 81 -8.88 10.58 -2.84
CA HIS A 81 -8.96 9.37 -3.66
C HIS A 81 -9.43 9.68 -5.09
N HIS A 82 -8.72 9.11 -6.07
CA HIS A 82 -9.00 9.21 -7.50
C HIS A 82 -9.16 7.81 -8.08
N PHE A 83 -10.31 7.57 -8.71
CA PHE A 83 -10.50 6.38 -9.53
C PHE A 83 -9.93 6.66 -10.93
N GLU A 84 -9.03 5.79 -11.38
CA GLU A 84 -8.37 5.90 -12.67
C GLU A 84 -8.64 4.66 -13.52
N ASN A 85 -8.65 4.85 -14.85
CA ASN A 85 -8.81 3.79 -15.83
C ASN A 85 -7.82 4.02 -16.99
N PHE A 86 -6.55 3.67 -16.74
CA PHE A 86 -5.42 3.81 -17.67
C PHE A 86 -5.37 2.69 -18.72
#